data_AF-A0A7C2ESM0-F1
#
_entry.id   AF-A0A7C2ESM0-F1
#
_cell.length_a   1.000
_cell.length_b   1.000
_cell.length_c   1.000
_cell.angle_alpha   90.00
_cell.angle_beta   90.00
_cell.angle_gamma   90.00
#
_symmetry.space_group_name_H-M   'P 1'
#
loop_
_entity.id
_entity.type
_entity.pdbx_description
1 polymer ?
#
loop_
_entity_poly.entity_id
_entity_poly.type
_entity_poly.pdbx_seq_one_letter_code
_entity_poly.pdbx_strand_id
1 'polypeptide(L)'
;MIVGSQAWRAGAVGWLAAAVLAAAAACGRETAVETPRIVSASAEREISATGVAEVKSRIRVQFDREFRTIRRDIPLASYFTVILAVPGGERELFVESAERAGERGNVVELVVDVVVSEGSRVAVERRAFVPGATDRLEARIEGGLPVGQAALANGAWQFTDPAVVEETQEPVPTAVDADSAAMRAALQAHLRARGASAAVEAAALSLYDAIPVQLVPSPKARAALAALTGTFAQPAIAWLLTNENCTGQPASIVFAPPPEFPEMLARVTHDTGGRRTVWLNPRLEGERLEFLMPLLAHEAIHCDTFDGRWEEVAATAFDSFLYLHLVAAIPELARAGTPMARTLNTDLLALLNSGRWVPESVGVLPSPKVSNALPGSTSAADSFAEHVVQAYGMIRFNESPTEELARQYTRILAGVAGLPEGDPFQLGYLDRLLGQAAHPAVIAAAVQALRLAPAP
;
A
#
# COMPACT_ATOMS: atom_id res chain seq x y z
N MET A 1 73.34 8.38 -91.17
CA MET A 1 74.07 8.39 -89.89
C MET A 1 73.33 9.35 -88.96
N ILE A 2 73.16 8.95 -87.71
CA ILE A 2 72.52 9.67 -86.58
C ILE A 2 70.99 9.52 -86.47
N VAL A 3 70.65 8.71 -85.48
CA VAL A 3 69.36 8.47 -84.81
C VAL A 3 69.04 9.67 -83.90
N GLY A 4 67.76 10.01 -83.71
CA GLY A 4 67.37 11.05 -82.75
C GLY A 4 65.88 11.08 -82.41
N SER A 5 65.53 10.36 -81.33
CA SER A 5 64.24 10.30 -80.65
C SER A 5 63.96 11.53 -79.78
N GLN A 6 62.73 12.08 -79.80
CA GLN A 6 62.16 12.84 -78.68
C GLN A 6 60.63 12.67 -78.61
N ALA A 7 60.20 11.66 -77.86
CA ALA A 7 58.97 11.72 -77.07
C ALA A 7 59.35 12.20 -75.64
N TRP A 8 58.36 12.43 -74.78
CA TRP A 8 58.47 12.72 -73.32
C TRP A 8 58.45 14.20 -72.90
N ARG A 9 57.25 14.80 -72.89
CA ARG A 9 56.84 15.82 -71.89
C ARG A 9 55.34 15.74 -71.61
N ALA A 10 54.90 14.67 -70.96
CA ALA A 10 53.57 14.57 -70.36
C ALA A 10 53.61 13.53 -69.23
N GLY A 11 54.20 13.89 -68.08
CA GLY A 11 54.46 12.89 -67.04
C GLY A 11 54.72 13.41 -65.63
N ALA A 12 54.31 14.64 -65.28
CA ALA A 12 54.55 15.18 -63.94
C ALA A 12 53.32 15.83 -63.26
N VAL A 13 52.23 16.11 -63.98
CA VAL A 13 51.04 16.78 -63.40
C VAL A 13 49.96 15.79 -62.95
N GLY A 14 49.93 14.58 -63.50
CA GLY A 14 48.92 13.55 -63.14
C GLY A 14 49.15 12.85 -61.79
N TRP A 15 50.40 12.77 -61.33
CA TRP A 15 50.74 12.03 -60.10
C TRP A 15 50.48 12.83 -58.81
N LEU A 16 50.57 14.15 -58.85
CA LEU A 16 50.25 15.00 -57.69
C LEU A 16 48.74 15.14 -57.46
N ALA A 17 47.93 15.20 -58.53
CA ALA A 17 46.47 15.24 -58.41
C ALA A 17 45.90 13.90 -57.88
N ALA A 18 46.45 12.76 -58.31
CA ALA A 18 46.05 11.45 -57.83
C ALA A 18 46.48 11.20 -56.36
N ALA A 19 47.63 11.72 -55.92
CA ALA A 19 48.08 11.61 -54.53
C ALA A 19 47.27 12.50 -53.57
N VAL A 20 46.84 13.68 -53.99
CA VAL A 20 45.98 14.57 -53.17
C VAL A 20 44.54 14.06 -53.11
N LEU A 21 44.00 13.47 -54.18
CA LEU A 21 42.69 12.80 -54.16
C LEU A 21 42.69 11.48 -53.39
N ALA A 22 43.79 10.71 -53.40
CA ALA A 22 43.93 9.52 -52.58
C ALA A 22 44.14 9.85 -51.09
N ALA A 23 44.82 10.96 -50.76
CA ALA A 23 44.94 11.46 -49.38
C ALA A 23 43.61 12.03 -48.86
N ALA A 24 42.81 12.71 -49.71
CA ALA A 24 41.48 13.18 -49.34
C ALA A 24 40.46 12.02 -49.16
N ALA A 25 40.59 10.94 -49.95
CA ALA A 25 39.76 9.74 -49.80
C ALA A 25 40.20 8.83 -48.63
N ALA A 26 41.47 8.90 -48.19
CA ALA A 26 41.98 8.18 -47.03
C ALA A 26 41.72 8.92 -45.69
N CYS A 27 41.45 10.23 -45.72
CA CYS A 27 41.07 11.02 -44.53
C CYS A 27 39.55 11.12 -44.31
N GLY A 28 38.73 10.48 -45.15
CA GLY A 28 37.26 10.55 -45.10
C GLY A 28 36.56 9.27 -44.64
N ARG A 29 37.26 8.32 -44.02
CA ARG A 29 36.61 7.29 -43.21
C ARG A 29 36.46 7.86 -41.80
N GLU A 30 35.40 8.66 -41.59
CA GLU A 30 34.72 8.61 -40.30
C GLU A 30 34.39 7.13 -40.09
N THR A 31 35.18 6.44 -39.28
CA THR A 31 34.76 5.17 -38.71
C THR A 31 33.42 5.46 -38.08
N ALA A 32 32.34 4.97 -38.68
CA ALA A 32 31.02 5.04 -38.09
C ALA A 32 31.17 4.50 -36.67
N VAL A 33 31.12 5.39 -35.68
CA VAL A 33 31.25 5.01 -34.28
C VAL A 33 30.03 4.16 -34.02
N GLU A 34 30.23 2.84 -33.98
CA GLU A 34 29.14 1.91 -33.75
C GLU A 34 28.48 2.28 -32.42
N THR A 35 27.22 2.69 -32.51
CA THR A 35 26.44 3.11 -31.35
C THR A 35 26.30 1.93 -30.39
N PRO A 36 26.63 2.10 -29.10
CA PRO A 36 26.42 1.08 -28.07
C PRO A 36 24.96 0.64 -28.06
N ARG A 37 24.72 -0.66 -27.85
CA ARG A 37 23.37 -1.22 -27.72
C ARG A 37 23.10 -1.57 -26.27
N ILE A 38 21.87 -1.34 -25.82
CA ILE A 38 21.43 -1.80 -24.50
C ILE A 38 21.20 -3.31 -24.60
N VAL A 39 21.89 -4.08 -23.76
CA VAL A 39 21.78 -5.53 -23.66
C VAL A 39 20.70 -5.90 -22.65
N SER A 40 20.69 -5.22 -21.51
CA SER A 40 19.69 -5.42 -20.46
C SER A 40 19.57 -4.17 -19.59
N ALA A 41 18.44 -4.06 -18.90
CA ALA A 41 18.24 -3.12 -17.81
C ALA A 41 17.52 -3.84 -16.67
N SER A 42 17.95 -3.62 -15.43
CA SER A 42 17.29 -4.21 -14.25
C SER A 42 17.13 -3.16 -13.15
N ALA A 43 16.06 -3.23 -12.38
CA ALA A 43 15.83 -2.35 -11.23
C ALA A 43 15.83 -3.14 -9.92
N GLU A 44 16.51 -2.56 -8.93
CA GLU A 44 16.46 -2.98 -7.54
C GLU A 44 16.03 -1.80 -6.68
N ARG A 45 15.22 -2.09 -5.67
CA ARG A 45 14.82 -1.07 -4.70
C ARG A 45 15.92 -0.88 -3.67
N GLU A 46 16.18 0.37 -3.30
CA GLU A 46 17.10 0.66 -2.22
C GLU A 46 16.46 0.33 -0.86
N ILE A 47 17.23 -0.36 -0.02
CA ILE A 47 16.87 -0.69 1.36
C ILE A 47 17.92 -0.03 2.24
N SER A 48 17.48 0.74 3.23
CA SER A 48 18.38 1.43 4.14
C SER A 48 19.20 0.43 4.95
N ALA A 49 20.30 0.89 5.57
CA ALA A 49 21.11 0.06 6.46
C ALA A 49 20.33 -0.53 7.66
N THR A 50 19.19 0.07 8.01
CA THR A 50 18.31 -0.41 9.09
C THR A 50 17.19 -1.33 8.59
N GLY A 51 17.18 -1.68 7.30
CA GLY A 51 16.18 -2.57 6.71
C GLY A 51 14.85 -1.89 6.33
N VAL A 52 14.80 -0.56 6.31
CA VAL A 52 13.62 0.20 5.89
C VAL A 52 13.63 0.34 4.38
N ALA A 53 12.50 0.07 3.73
CA ALA A 53 12.41 0.10 2.28
C ALA A 53 12.26 1.56 1.80
N GLU A 54 13.18 2.03 0.95
CA GLU A 54 13.20 3.41 0.50
C GLU A 54 12.32 3.61 -0.75
N VAL A 55 11.80 4.82 -0.96
CA VAL A 55 11.08 5.17 -2.19
C VAL A 55 12.09 5.61 -3.26
N LYS A 56 13.02 4.72 -3.56
CA LYS A 56 14.18 4.96 -4.41
C LYS A 56 14.59 3.67 -5.09
N SER A 57 14.94 3.75 -6.38
CA SER A 57 15.37 2.58 -7.16
C SER A 57 16.69 2.83 -7.85
N ARG A 58 17.53 1.80 -7.85
CA ARG A 58 18.75 1.71 -8.64
C ARG A 58 18.47 0.90 -9.89
N ILE A 59 18.70 1.49 -11.06
CA ILE A 59 18.55 0.82 -12.35
C ILE A 59 19.93 0.57 -12.94
N ARG A 60 20.27 -0.69 -13.19
CA ARG A 60 21.51 -1.09 -13.84
C ARG A 60 21.26 -1.28 -15.33
N VAL A 61 21.91 -0.47 -16.17
CA VAL A 61 21.81 -0.55 -17.64
C VAL A 61 23.11 -1.11 -18.20
N GLN A 62 23.03 -2.29 -18.83
CA GLN A 62 24.16 -2.97 -19.44
C GLN A 62 24.23 -2.67 -20.94
N PHE A 63 25.39 -2.21 -21.41
CA PHE A 63 25.67 -2.02 -22.82
C PHE A 63 26.54 -3.15 -23.38
N ASP A 64 26.48 -3.39 -24.68
CA ASP A 64 27.25 -4.43 -25.39
C ASP A 64 28.75 -4.13 -25.44
N ARG A 65 29.14 -2.88 -25.18
CA ARG A 65 30.52 -2.38 -25.26
C ARG A 65 30.77 -1.19 -24.34
N GLU A 66 32.05 -0.91 -24.10
CA GLU A 66 32.47 0.37 -23.49
C GLU A 66 32.11 1.53 -24.43
N PHE A 67 31.72 2.66 -23.85
CA PHE A 67 31.44 3.87 -24.61
C PHE A 67 31.89 5.11 -23.88
N ARG A 68 31.98 6.24 -24.59
CA ARG A 68 32.17 7.57 -24.01
C ARG A 68 31.09 8.50 -24.52
N THR A 69 30.64 9.43 -23.68
CA THR A 69 29.73 10.48 -24.14
C THR A 69 30.51 11.47 -25.00
N ILE A 70 29.86 11.99 -26.05
CA ILE A 70 30.48 12.99 -26.94
C ILE A 70 30.78 14.28 -26.17
N ARG A 71 29.81 14.72 -25.38
CA ARG A 71 29.94 15.90 -24.51
C ARG A 71 30.21 15.47 -23.09
N ARG A 72 31.34 15.95 -22.55
CA ARG A 72 31.79 15.70 -21.17
C ARG A 72 31.25 16.72 -20.18
N ASP A 73 30.75 17.85 -20.67
CA ASP A 73 30.20 18.94 -19.88
C ASP A 73 28.71 18.75 -19.56
N ILE A 74 28.04 17.81 -20.22
CA ILE A 74 26.67 17.40 -19.91
C ILE A 74 26.74 16.23 -18.92
N PRO A 75 26.06 16.32 -17.76
CA PRO A 75 25.96 15.21 -16.81
C PRO A 75 25.41 13.95 -17.49
N LEU A 76 25.95 12.77 -17.12
CA LEU A 76 25.54 11.51 -17.73
C LEU A 76 24.03 11.26 -17.58
N ALA A 77 23.46 11.61 -16.42
CA ALA A 77 22.04 11.44 -16.11
C ALA A 77 21.12 12.16 -17.11
N SER A 78 21.54 13.29 -17.67
CA SER A 78 20.73 14.09 -18.61
C SER A 78 20.46 13.38 -19.94
N TYR A 79 21.15 12.27 -20.24
CA TYR A 79 20.89 11.46 -21.43
C TYR A 79 19.91 10.32 -21.18
N PHE A 80 19.50 10.09 -19.94
CA PHE A 80 18.64 8.99 -19.56
C PHE A 80 17.27 9.51 -19.12
N THR A 81 16.23 8.74 -19.46
CA THR A 81 14.86 8.93 -19.01
C THR A 81 14.30 7.59 -18.60
N VAL A 82 13.56 7.54 -17.50
CA VAL A 82 12.83 6.33 -17.10
C VAL A 82 11.35 6.56 -17.42
N ILE A 83 10.78 5.66 -18.21
CA ILE A 83 9.36 5.63 -18.51
C ILE A 83 8.72 4.66 -17.52
N LEU A 84 8.15 5.21 -16.45
CA LEU A 84 7.53 4.46 -15.36
C LEU A 84 6.13 4.00 -15.78
N ALA A 85 5.83 2.71 -15.63
CA ALA A 85 4.47 2.21 -15.76
C ALA A 85 3.63 2.62 -14.53
N VAL A 86 2.48 3.25 -14.74
CA VAL A 86 1.60 3.69 -13.65
C VAL A 86 0.17 3.16 -13.89
N PRO A 87 -0.69 3.13 -12.87
CA PRO A 87 -2.09 2.78 -13.09
C PRO A 87 -2.70 3.66 -14.19
N GLY A 88 -3.16 3.03 -15.28
CA GLY A 88 -3.81 3.74 -16.40
C GLY A 88 -2.87 4.41 -17.41
N GLY A 89 -1.54 4.26 -17.32
CA GLY A 89 -0.64 4.85 -18.32
C GLY A 89 0.85 4.75 -18.02
N GLU A 90 1.61 5.73 -18.50
CA GLU A 90 3.06 5.84 -18.31
C GLU A 90 3.44 7.27 -17.89
N ARG A 91 4.54 7.42 -17.14
CA ARG A 91 5.08 8.71 -16.72
C ARG A 91 6.59 8.76 -17.00
N GLU A 92 7.05 9.78 -17.72
CA GLU A 92 8.48 10.03 -17.88
C GLU A 92 9.07 10.63 -16.60
N LEU A 93 10.22 10.11 -16.19
CA LEU A 93 10.96 10.52 -15.00
C LEU A 93 12.39 10.90 -15.37
N PHE A 94 12.86 11.98 -14.76
CA PHE A 94 14.25 12.36 -14.81
C PHE A 94 15.09 11.45 -13.91
N VAL A 95 16.30 11.15 -14.36
CA VAL A 95 17.28 10.42 -13.58
C VAL A 95 18.00 11.38 -12.64
N GLU A 96 18.01 11.05 -11.34
CA GLU A 96 18.65 11.87 -10.29
C GLU A 96 20.18 11.85 -10.46
N SER A 97 20.74 10.64 -10.61
CA SER A 97 22.17 10.46 -10.86
C SER A 97 22.42 9.27 -11.78
N ALA A 98 23.53 9.33 -12.51
CA ALA A 98 23.98 8.25 -13.38
C ALA A 98 25.50 8.12 -13.27
N GLU A 99 25.96 6.94 -12.90
CA GLU A 99 27.37 6.63 -12.72
C GLU A 99 27.77 5.45 -13.58
N ARG A 100 28.99 5.49 -14.11
CA ARG A 100 29.56 4.34 -14.81
C ARG A 100 30.03 3.34 -13.76
N ALA A 101 29.52 2.11 -13.87
CA ALA A 101 29.90 1.01 -13.01
C ALA A 101 30.67 -0.07 -13.79
N GLY A 102 31.35 -0.95 -13.05
CA GLY A 102 32.08 -2.08 -13.60
C GLY A 102 33.44 -1.75 -14.23
N GLU A 103 34.34 -2.72 -14.22
CA GLU A 103 35.74 -2.57 -14.67
C GLU A 103 35.88 -2.20 -16.15
N ARG A 104 34.87 -2.49 -16.97
CA ARG A 104 34.86 -2.25 -18.44
C ARG A 104 34.11 -0.99 -18.86
N GLY A 105 33.54 -0.21 -17.92
CA GLY A 105 32.83 1.04 -18.23
C GLY A 105 31.62 0.90 -19.16
N ASN A 106 31.07 -0.32 -19.28
CA ASN A 106 29.93 -0.68 -20.13
C ASN A 106 28.62 -0.85 -19.32
N VAL A 107 28.64 -0.54 -18.03
CA VAL A 107 27.45 -0.50 -17.17
C VAL A 107 27.24 0.94 -16.73
N VAL A 108 25.98 1.37 -16.74
CA VAL A 108 25.56 2.61 -16.08
C VAL A 108 24.56 2.27 -14.99
N GLU A 109 24.83 2.72 -13.78
CA GLU A 109 23.87 2.69 -12.68
C GLU A 109 23.16 4.03 -12.63
N LEU A 110 21.84 3.98 -12.75
CA LEU A 110 20.94 5.13 -12.65
C LEU A 110 20.25 5.07 -11.30
N VAL A 111 19.99 6.24 -10.75
CA VAL A 111 19.22 6.39 -9.52
C VAL A 111 17.99 7.24 -9.80
N VAL A 112 16.82 6.77 -9.37
CA VAL A 112 15.55 7.49 -9.47
C VAL A 112 14.85 7.52 -8.12
N ASP A 113 14.25 8.67 -7.80
CA ASP A 113 13.56 8.94 -6.53
C ASP A 113 12.10 8.42 -6.53
N VAL A 114 11.93 7.19 -7.05
CA VAL A 114 10.69 6.43 -7.08
C VAL A 114 10.97 4.94 -6.93
N VAL A 115 9.95 4.17 -6.54
CA VAL A 115 9.91 2.72 -6.75
C VAL A 115 9.53 2.42 -8.19
N VAL A 116 10.40 1.73 -8.92
CA VAL A 116 10.16 1.31 -10.31
C VAL A 116 9.12 0.18 -10.33
N SER A 117 8.16 0.30 -11.24
CA SER A 117 7.12 -0.70 -11.47
C SER A 117 7.49 -1.67 -12.59
N GLU A 118 6.93 -2.88 -12.52
CA GLU A 118 6.97 -3.84 -13.61
C GLU A 118 6.40 -3.23 -14.91
N GLY A 119 7.08 -3.49 -16.03
CA GLY A 119 6.70 -2.95 -17.34
C GLY A 119 7.33 -1.59 -17.67
N SER A 120 8.05 -0.99 -16.73
CA SER A 120 8.82 0.24 -16.97
C SER A 120 9.94 0.04 -17.99
N ARG A 121 10.35 1.15 -18.62
CA ARG A 121 11.43 1.18 -19.62
C ARG A 121 12.47 2.24 -19.26
N VAL A 122 13.70 2.02 -19.70
CA VAL A 122 14.73 3.04 -19.72
C VAL A 122 14.94 3.48 -21.18
N ALA A 123 15.03 4.79 -21.37
CA ALA A 123 15.34 5.41 -22.65
C ALA A 123 16.66 6.18 -22.53
N VAL A 124 17.51 6.06 -23.54
CA VAL A 124 18.81 6.74 -23.62
C VAL A 124 18.84 7.53 -24.91
N GLU A 125 19.04 8.83 -24.81
CA GLU A 125 19.15 9.68 -25.99
C GLU A 125 20.41 9.30 -26.79
N ARG A 126 20.23 8.93 -28.07
CA ARG A 126 21.35 8.48 -28.91
C ARG A 126 22.37 9.59 -29.17
N ARG A 127 21.99 10.85 -28.94
CA ARG A 127 22.91 12.02 -28.97
C ARG A 127 24.05 11.94 -27.96
N ALA A 128 23.93 11.07 -26.95
CA ALA A 128 25.03 10.74 -26.05
C ALA A 128 26.24 10.16 -26.82
N PHE A 129 25.98 9.43 -27.92
CA PHE A 129 26.97 8.65 -28.66
C PHE A 129 27.19 9.12 -30.09
N VAL A 130 26.18 9.72 -30.72
CA VAL A 130 26.22 10.19 -32.11
C VAL A 130 25.81 11.66 -32.20
N PRO A 131 26.66 12.57 -32.74
CA PRO A 131 26.32 14.00 -32.79
C PRO A 131 25.05 14.23 -33.63
N GLY A 132 24.12 15.04 -33.11
CA GLY A 132 22.90 15.42 -33.84
C GLY A 132 21.80 14.35 -33.94
N ALA A 133 21.97 13.17 -33.33
CA ALA A 133 20.90 12.17 -33.26
C ALA A 133 19.70 12.70 -32.43
N THR A 134 18.48 12.39 -32.87
CA THR A 134 17.23 12.90 -32.25
C THR A 134 16.36 11.81 -31.64
N ASP A 135 16.71 10.55 -31.82
CA ASP A 135 16.00 9.37 -31.35
C ASP A 135 16.63 8.77 -30.08
N ARG A 136 15.95 7.78 -29.51
CA ARG A 136 16.29 7.14 -28.24
C ARG A 136 16.51 5.64 -28.44
N LEU A 137 17.46 5.09 -27.68
CA LEU A 137 17.59 3.66 -27.47
C LEU A 137 16.74 3.30 -26.26
N GLU A 138 15.92 2.25 -26.35
CA GLU A 138 15.05 1.83 -25.25
C GLU A 138 15.30 0.38 -24.87
N ALA A 139 15.12 0.08 -23.59
CA ALA A 139 15.08 -1.27 -23.07
C ALA A 139 14.03 -1.39 -21.97
N ARG A 140 13.37 -2.55 -21.91
CA ARG A 140 12.53 -2.90 -20.76
C ARG A 140 13.41 -3.07 -19.53
N ILE A 141 12.94 -2.54 -18.40
CA ILE A 141 13.57 -2.77 -17.11
C ILE A 141 13.01 -4.07 -16.54
N GLU A 142 13.89 -5.03 -16.25
CA GLU A 142 13.58 -6.25 -15.53
C GLU A 142 13.52 -5.98 -14.01
N GLY A 143 12.59 -6.64 -13.31
CA GLY A 143 12.31 -6.36 -11.90
C GLY A 143 11.30 -5.23 -11.70
N GLY A 144 11.36 -4.60 -10.52
CA GLY A 144 10.36 -3.65 -10.06
C GLY A 144 9.20 -4.30 -9.29
N LEU A 145 8.36 -3.49 -8.67
CA LEU A 145 7.15 -3.95 -8.01
C LEU A 145 5.96 -3.99 -8.97
N PRO A 146 4.92 -4.81 -8.70
CA PRO A 146 3.64 -4.70 -9.39
C PRO A 146 3.14 -3.25 -9.41
N VAL A 147 2.54 -2.81 -10.52
CA VAL A 147 2.19 -1.41 -10.79
C VAL A 147 1.41 -0.76 -9.64
N GLY A 148 0.43 -1.46 -9.05
CA GLY A 148 -0.35 -0.95 -7.92
C GLY A 148 0.47 -0.74 -6.65
N GLN A 149 1.37 -1.67 -6.32
CA GLN A 149 2.26 -1.57 -5.15
C GLN A 149 3.29 -0.45 -5.33
N ALA A 150 3.92 -0.36 -6.51
CA ALA A 150 4.82 0.73 -6.82
C ALA A 150 4.11 2.09 -6.71
N ALA A 151 2.86 2.18 -7.18
CA ALA A 151 2.08 3.40 -7.09
C ALA A 151 1.70 3.78 -5.66
N LEU A 152 1.43 2.82 -4.76
CA LEU A 152 1.25 3.08 -3.31
C LEU A 152 2.52 3.68 -2.69
N ALA A 153 3.69 3.11 -2.99
CA ALA A 153 4.96 3.63 -2.48
C ALA A 153 5.29 5.03 -3.01
N ASN A 154 4.84 5.36 -4.22
CA ASN A 154 5.25 6.57 -4.94
C ASN A 154 4.41 7.81 -4.65
N GLY A 155 3.33 7.71 -3.87
CA GLY A 155 2.52 8.87 -3.53
C GLY A 155 1.15 8.52 -2.95
N ALA A 156 0.39 9.57 -2.61
CA ALA A 156 -0.93 9.43 -2.02
C ALA A 156 -1.95 8.92 -3.05
N TRP A 157 -3.00 8.26 -2.56
CA TRP A 157 -4.16 7.81 -3.32
C TRP A 157 -5.41 8.56 -2.86
N GLN A 158 -6.41 8.60 -3.72
CA GLN A 158 -7.70 9.23 -3.45
C GLN A 158 -8.84 8.41 -4.05
N PHE A 159 -10.05 8.62 -3.54
CA PHE A 159 -11.27 8.08 -4.16
C PHE A 159 -11.47 8.70 -5.56
N THR A 160 -11.82 7.87 -6.54
CA THR A 160 -12.22 8.33 -7.88
C THR A 160 -13.72 8.24 -8.12
N ASP A 161 -14.44 7.55 -7.24
CA ASP A 161 -15.89 7.39 -7.27
C ASP A 161 -16.49 7.98 -6.00
N PRO A 162 -17.28 9.06 -6.08
CA PRO A 162 -17.86 9.69 -4.91
C PRO A 162 -18.82 8.76 -4.16
N ALA A 163 -19.42 7.75 -4.81
CA ALA A 163 -20.32 6.80 -4.18
C ALA A 163 -19.67 5.95 -3.06
N VAL A 164 -18.34 5.97 -2.95
CA VAL A 164 -17.59 5.29 -1.89
C VAL A 164 -17.60 6.10 -0.58
N VAL A 165 -17.81 7.42 -0.65
CA VAL A 165 -17.80 8.32 0.51
C VAL A 165 -19.09 9.12 0.68
N GLU A 166 -20.00 9.08 -0.29
CA GLU A 166 -21.32 9.67 -0.18
C GLU A 166 -22.25 8.82 0.70
N GLU A 167 -22.93 9.48 1.64
CA GLU A 167 -23.99 8.87 2.44
C GLU A 167 -25.30 8.94 1.65
N THR A 168 -25.61 7.89 0.90
CA THR A 168 -26.84 7.79 0.11
C THR A 168 -27.93 6.99 0.81
N GLN A 169 -27.60 6.30 1.89
CA GLN A 169 -28.50 5.42 2.61
C GLN A 169 -28.39 5.64 4.12
N GLU A 170 -29.52 5.94 4.76
CA GLU A 170 -29.64 5.86 6.22
C GLU A 170 -30.02 4.42 6.60
N PRO A 171 -29.17 3.69 7.35
CA PRO A 171 -29.48 2.33 7.79
C PRO A 171 -30.61 2.37 8.83
N VAL A 172 -31.71 1.69 8.54
CA VAL A 172 -32.85 1.56 9.47
C VAL A 172 -32.97 0.11 9.91
N PRO A 173 -32.99 -0.18 11.22
CA PRO A 173 -33.25 -1.52 11.72
C PRO A 173 -34.58 -2.09 11.19
N THR A 174 -34.54 -3.33 10.74
CA THR A 174 -35.67 -4.06 10.16
C THR A 174 -36.03 -5.28 11.01
N ALA A 175 -37.19 -5.88 10.74
CA ALA A 175 -37.57 -7.13 11.40
C ALA A 175 -36.59 -8.29 11.11
N VAL A 176 -35.86 -8.24 10.00
CA VAL A 176 -34.83 -9.24 9.65
C VAL A 176 -33.65 -9.18 10.62
N ASP A 177 -33.30 -7.99 11.11
CA ASP A 177 -32.17 -7.77 12.01
C ASP A 177 -32.42 -8.34 13.41
N ALA A 178 -33.70 -8.39 13.80
CA ALA A 178 -34.17 -9.01 15.03
C ALA A 178 -34.50 -10.51 14.88
N ASP A 179 -34.44 -11.08 13.67
CA ASP A 179 -34.72 -12.50 13.42
C ASP A 179 -33.45 -13.35 13.56
N SER A 180 -33.45 -14.23 14.57
CA SER A 180 -32.32 -15.10 14.87
C SER A 180 -32.00 -16.11 13.75
N ALA A 181 -33.00 -16.63 13.04
CA ALA A 181 -32.76 -17.55 11.94
C ALA A 181 -32.22 -16.81 10.71
N ALA A 182 -32.75 -15.61 10.44
CA ALA A 182 -32.27 -14.77 9.34
C ALA A 182 -30.80 -14.33 9.56
N MET A 183 -30.44 -13.88 10.77
CA MET A 183 -29.06 -13.49 11.08
C MET A 183 -28.09 -14.68 11.07
N ARG A 184 -28.55 -15.89 11.44
CA ARG A 184 -27.76 -17.11 11.26
C ARG A 184 -27.48 -17.41 9.79
N ALA A 185 -28.46 -17.23 8.91
CA ALA A 185 -28.30 -17.41 7.48
C ALA A 185 -27.39 -16.32 6.86
N ALA A 186 -27.53 -15.07 7.33
CA ALA A 186 -26.65 -13.97 6.93
C ALA A 186 -25.19 -14.22 7.32
N LEU A 187 -24.94 -14.73 8.55
CA LEU A 187 -23.62 -15.19 8.98
C LEU A 187 -23.06 -16.28 8.05
N GLN A 188 -23.86 -17.28 7.71
CA GLN A 188 -23.42 -18.33 6.78
C GLN A 188 -23.06 -17.78 5.40
N ALA A 189 -23.88 -16.87 4.86
CA ALA A 189 -23.62 -16.22 3.58
C ALA A 189 -22.32 -15.40 3.62
N HIS A 190 -22.12 -14.62 4.68
CA HIS A 190 -20.90 -13.86 4.91
C HIS A 190 -19.64 -14.76 4.93
N LEU A 191 -19.67 -15.85 5.70
CA LEU A 191 -18.54 -16.78 5.83
C LEU A 191 -18.16 -17.37 4.46
N ARG A 192 -19.16 -17.72 3.64
CA ARG A 192 -18.94 -18.21 2.28
C ARG A 192 -18.38 -17.15 1.34
N ALA A 193 -18.90 -15.91 1.41
CA ALA A 193 -18.40 -14.80 0.62
C ALA A 193 -16.92 -14.51 0.92
N ARG A 194 -16.51 -14.65 2.18
CA ARG A 194 -15.10 -14.55 2.62
C ARG A 194 -14.24 -15.77 2.26
N GLY A 195 -14.81 -16.82 1.69
CA GLY A 195 -14.09 -18.05 1.36
C GLY A 195 -13.67 -18.87 2.59
N ALA A 196 -14.43 -18.79 3.70
CA ALA A 196 -14.16 -19.60 4.88
C ALA A 196 -14.26 -21.09 4.58
N SER A 197 -13.41 -21.90 5.23
CA SER A 197 -13.49 -23.35 5.13
C SER A 197 -14.77 -23.88 5.80
N ALA A 198 -15.21 -25.08 5.42
CA ALA A 198 -16.39 -25.71 6.03
C ALA A 198 -16.25 -25.89 7.56
N ALA A 199 -15.03 -26.09 8.06
CA ALA A 199 -14.76 -26.17 9.50
C ALA A 199 -14.94 -24.83 10.20
N VAL A 200 -14.46 -23.73 9.59
CA VAL A 200 -14.67 -22.37 10.09
C VAL A 200 -16.15 -21.99 10.04
N GLU A 201 -16.85 -22.34 8.95
CA GLU A 201 -18.29 -22.12 8.81
C GLU A 201 -19.07 -22.82 9.93
N ALA A 202 -18.81 -24.11 10.16
CA ALA A 202 -19.47 -24.87 11.21
C ALA A 202 -19.18 -24.33 12.62
N ALA A 203 -17.92 -23.97 12.91
CA ALA A 203 -17.53 -23.41 14.20
C ALA A 203 -18.22 -22.07 14.48
N ALA A 204 -18.26 -21.17 13.49
CA ALA A 204 -18.89 -19.86 13.63
C ALA A 204 -20.41 -19.98 13.84
N LEU A 205 -21.09 -20.87 13.10
CA LEU A 205 -22.51 -21.10 13.26
C LEU A 205 -22.84 -21.74 14.61
N SER A 206 -22.04 -22.71 15.07
CA SER A 206 -22.19 -23.29 16.40
C SER A 206 -21.96 -22.27 17.51
N LEU A 207 -21.00 -21.36 17.32
CA LEU A 207 -20.75 -20.27 18.26
C LEU A 207 -21.95 -19.33 18.31
N TYR A 208 -22.46 -18.88 17.16
CA TYR A 208 -23.67 -18.04 17.08
C TYR A 208 -24.84 -18.62 17.87
N ASP A 209 -25.09 -19.93 17.70
CA ASP A 209 -26.17 -20.66 18.38
C ASP A 209 -25.94 -20.77 19.91
N ALA A 210 -24.67 -20.66 20.37
CA ALA A 210 -24.27 -20.79 21.76
C ALA A 210 -24.13 -19.46 22.52
N ILE A 211 -24.02 -18.31 21.84
CA ILE A 211 -23.86 -17.00 22.48
C ILE A 211 -25.11 -16.70 23.35
N PRO A 212 -24.96 -16.45 24.67
CA PRO A 212 -26.10 -16.21 25.55
C PRO A 212 -26.85 -14.92 25.19
N VAL A 213 -28.17 -15.04 24.98
CA VAL A 213 -29.03 -13.89 24.64
C VAL A 213 -29.11 -12.84 25.76
N GLN A 214 -28.76 -13.21 26.99
CA GLN A 214 -28.71 -12.28 28.12
C GLN A 214 -27.47 -11.39 28.08
N LEU A 215 -26.39 -11.85 27.45
CA LEU A 215 -25.17 -11.07 27.26
C LEU A 215 -25.22 -10.27 25.97
N VAL A 216 -25.72 -10.89 24.89
CA VAL A 216 -25.83 -10.26 23.57
C VAL A 216 -27.25 -10.46 23.04
N PRO A 217 -28.21 -9.58 23.40
CA PRO A 217 -29.62 -9.75 23.02
C PRO A 217 -29.87 -9.69 21.51
N SER A 218 -29.17 -8.82 20.79
CA SER A 218 -29.36 -8.64 19.35
C SER A 218 -28.78 -9.81 18.55
N PRO A 219 -29.60 -10.51 17.71
CA PRO A 219 -29.09 -11.55 16.83
C PRO A 219 -28.05 -11.04 15.84
N LYS A 220 -28.18 -9.79 15.36
CA LYS A 220 -27.17 -9.20 14.47
C LYS A 220 -25.82 -9.04 15.14
N ALA A 221 -25.78 -8.57 16.39
CA ALA A 221 -24.54 -8.47 17.16
C ALA A 221 -23.91 -9.85 17.42
N ARG A 222 -24.73 -10.88 17.71
CA ARG A 222 -24.25 -12.27 17.83
C ARG A 222 -23.64 -12.77 16.52
N ALA A 223 -24.28 -12.47 15.38
CA ALA A 223 -23.80 -12.86 14.06
C ALA A 223 -22.47 -12.18 13.72
N ALA A 224 -22.36 -10.87 13.95
CA ALA A 224 -21.11 -10.13 13.75
C ALA A 224 -19.96 -10.65 14.63
N LEU A 225 -20.24 -10.93 15.91
CA LEU A 225 -19.23 -11.48 16.82
C LEU A 225 -18.78 -12.87 16.36
N ALA A 226 -19.72 -13.75 15.99
CA ALA A 226 -19.39 -15.08 15.47
C ALA A 226 -18.65 -15.03 14.13
N ALA A 227 -18.90 -14.02 13.30
CA ALA A 227 -18.21 -13.80 12.02
C ALA A 227 -16.70 -13.51 12.17
N LEU A 228 -16.23 -13.10 13.35
CA LEU A 228 -14.79 -12.97 13.63
C LEU A 228 -14.05 -14.31 13.58
N THR A 229 -14.74 -15.45 13.65
CA THR A 229 -14.15 -16.78 13.57
C THR A 229 -13.37 -16.95 12.25
N GLY A 230 -12.12 -17.40 12.33
CA GLY A 230 -11.22 -17.54 11.18
C GLY A 230 -10.49 -16.26 10.77
N THR A 231 -10.63 -15.17 11.53
CA THR A 231 -9.86 -13.92 11.34
C THR A 231 -8.78 -13.78 12.42
N PHE A 232 -7.85 -12.84 12.25
CA PHE A 232 -6.89 -12.52 13.31
C PHE A 232 -7.57 -11.95 14.57
N ALA A 233 -8.77 -11.37 14.42
CA ALA A 233 -9.55 -10.79 15.50
C ALA A 233 -10.42 -11.81 16.26
N GLN A 234 -10.41 -13.09 15.87
CA GLN A 234 -11.14 -14.17 16.56
C GLN A 234 -11.00 -14.17 18.10
N PRO A 235 -9.82 -13.84 18.70
CA PRO A 235 -9.70 -13.79 20.17
C PRO A 235 -10.69 -12.85 20.88
N ALA A 236 -11.23 -11.82 20.22
CA ALA A 236 -12.24 -10.94 20.82
C ALA A 236 -13.48 -11.71 21.29
N ILE A 237 -13.83 -12.81 20.62
CA ILE A 237 -15.00 -13.62 20.98
C ILE A 237 -14.87 -14.12 22.42
N ALA A 238 -13.76 -14.79 22.74
CA ALA A 238 -13.54 -15.31 24.10
C ALA A 238 -13.33 -14.17 25.09
N TRP A 239 -12.59 -13.13 24.68
CA TRP A 239 -12.32 -11.96 25.52
C TRP A 239 -13.60 -11.23 25.95
N LEU A 240 -14.63 -11.16 25.09
CA LEU A 240 -15.91 -10.55 25.41
C LEU A 240 -16.87 -11.51 26.13
N LEU A 241 -16.89 -12.80 25.76
CA LEU A 241 -17.97 -13.71 26.20
C LEU A 241 -17.62 -14.62 27.38
N THR A 242 -16.39 -14.58 27.87
CA THR A 242 -15.93 -15.46 28.96
C THR A 242 -15.35 -14.66 30.12
N ASN A 243 -14.92 -15.37 31.17
CA ASN A 243 -14.15 -14.81 32.27
C ASN A 243 -12.63 -14.76 32.01
N GLU A 244 -12.17 -15.18 30.82
CA GLU A 244 -10.77 -15.10 30.40
C GLU A 244 -10.44 -13.71 29.84
N ASN A 245 -10.68 -12.66 30.63
CA ASN A 245 -10.39 -11.27 30.27
C ASN A 245 -9.94 -10.46 31.50
N CYS A 246 -9.54 -9.20 31.29
CA CYS A 246 -9.02 -8.35 32.36
C CYS A 246 -9.99 -8.13 33.55
N THR A 247 -11.30 -8.24 33.32
CA THR A 247 -12.35 -8.04 34.34
C THR A 247 -12.78 -9.33 35.03
N GLY A 248 -12.37 -10.49 34.52
CA GLY A 248 -12.82 -11.80 35.00
C GLY A 248 -14.32 -12.05 34.78
N GLN A 249 -14.99 -11.26 33.96
CA GLN A 249 -16.45 -11.31 33.75
C GLN A 249 -16.79 -11.12 32.26
N PRO A 250 -17.80 -11.84 31.74
CA PRO A 250 -18.27 -11.62 30.38
C PRO A 250 -18.90 -10.22 30.23
N ALA A 251 -18.64 -9.58 29.11
CA ALA A 251 -19.23 -8.31 28.73
C ALA A 251 -20.68 -8.47 28.27
N SER A 252 -21.50 -7.46 28.49
CA SER A 252 -22.80 -7.30 27.79
C SER A 252 -22.60 -6.47 26.54
N ILE A 253 -23.29 -6.78 25.44
CA ILE A 253 -23.23 -6.03 24.18
C ILE A 253 -24.66 -5.65 23.80
N VAL A 254 -24.93 -4.35 23.72
CA VAL A 254 -26.29 -3.83 23.58
C VAL A 254 -26.36 -2.71 22.56
N PHE A 255 -27.46 -2.66 21.80
CA PHE A 255 -27.82 -1.49 21.00
C PHE A 255 -28.58 -0.50 21.87
N ALA A 256 -27.88 0.54 22.31
CA ALA A 256 -28.42 1.61 23.13
C ALA A 256 -27.50 2.84 23.00
N PRO A 257 -28.01 4.08 23.13
CA PRO A 257 -27.17 5.26 23.06
C PRO A 257 -26.01 5.15 24.05
N PRO A 258 -24.75 5.31 23.61
CA PRO A 258 -23.61 5.26 24.51
C PRO A 258 -23.75 6.28 25.64
N PRO A 259 -23.52 5.89 26.91
CA PRO A 259 -23.60 6.81 28.03
C PRO A 259 -22.66 8.00 27.86
N GLU A 260 -23.11 9.19 28.28
CA GLU A 260 -22.40 10.49 28.24
C GLU A 260 -22.07 11.04 26.83
N PHE A 261 -21.89 10.17 25.83
CA PHE A 261 -21.56 10.52 24.43
C PHE A 261 -22.48 9.79 23.45
N PRO A 262 -23.79 10.12 23.41
CA PRO A 262 -24.78 9.40 22.61
C PRO A 262 -24.54 9.44 21.09
N GLU A 263 -23.67 10.33 20.62
CA GLU A 263 -23.25 10.47 19.23
C GLU A 263 -22.17 9.47 18.79
N MET A 264 -21.43 8.88 19.75
CA MET A 264 -20.39 7.88 19.44
C MET A 264 -20.99 6.66 18.74
N LEU A 265 -20.17 6.00 17.93
CA LEU A 265 -20.53 4.73 17.28
C LEU A 265 -20.63 3.61 18.32
N ALA A 266 -19.64 3.52 19.19
CA ALA A 266 -19.68 2.65 20.35
C ALA A 266 -18.89 3.23 21.52
N ARG A 267 -19.06 2.60 22.69
CA ARG A 267 -18.28 2.89 23.91
C ARG A 267 -18.30 1.68 24.83
N VAL A 268 -17.21 1.43 25.54
CA VAL A 268 -17.18 0.53 26.70
C VAL A 268 -17.41 1.30 28.01
N THR A 269 -18.26 0.77 28.88
CA THR A 269 -18.38 1.23 30.28
C THR A 269 -18.36 0.06 31.25
N HIS A 270 -18.17 0.33 32.54
CA HIS A 270 -18.13 -0.67 33.59
C HIS A 270 -19.22 -0.42 34.64
N ASP A 271 -19.88 -1.48 35.09
CA ASP A 271 -20.78 -1.39 36.25
C ASP A 271 -20.01 -1.38 37.59
N THR A 272 -20.71 -1.23 38.72
CA THR A 272 -20.07 -1.19 40.04
C THR A 272 -19.35 -2.49 40.41
N GLY A 273 -19.65 -3.60 39.74
CA GLY A 273 -18.98 -4.88 39.90
C GLY A 273 -17.81 -5.07 38.93
N GLY A 274 -17.48 -4.06 38.11
CA GLY A 274 -16.42 -4.09 37.11
C GLY A 274 -16.81 -4.80 35.80
N ARG A 275 -18.08 -5.21 35.62
CA ARG A 275 -18.51 -5.86 34.39
C ARG A 275 -18.62 -4.86 33.26
N ARG A 276 -18.06 -5.20 32.10
CA ARG A 276 -18.12 -4.39 30.89
C ARG A 276 -19.48 -4.41 30.23
N THR A 277 -19.87 -3.28 29.68
CA THR A 277 -20.95 -3.15 28.70
C THR A 277 -20.40 -2.43 27.48
N VAL A 278 -20.47 -3.09 26.32
CA VAL A 278 -20.21 -2.50 25.01
C VAL A 278 -21.53 -1.91 24.51
N TRP A 279 -21.60 -0.58 24.46
CA TRP A 279 -22.75 0.16 23.97
C TRP A 279 -22.55 0.43 22.48
N LEU A 280 -23.41 -0.13 21.64
CA LEU A 280 -23.44 0.16 20.21
C LEU A 280 -24.56 1.16 19.94
N ASN A 281 -24.27 2.22 19.19
CA ASN A 281 -25.28 3.21 18.83
C ASN A 281 -26.46 2.54 18.10
N PRO A 282 -27.73 2.80 18.48
CA PRO A 282 -28.88 2.13 17.87
C PRO A 282 -28.96 2.25 16.34
N ARG A 283 -28.42 3.34 15.75
CA ARG A 283 -28.37 3.49 14.29
C ARG A 283 -27.58 2.39 13.58
N LEU A 284 -26.63 1.77 14.29
CA LEU A 284 -25.81 0.69 13.76
C LEU A 284 -26.57 -0.63 13.67
N GLU A 285 -27.72 -0.78 14.33
CA GLU A 285 -28.51 -2.01 14.20
C GLU A 285 -29.10 -2.18 12.80
N GLY A 286 -29.23 -1.10 12.02
CA GLY A 286 -29.62 -1.15 10.61
C GLY A 286 -28.45 -1.45 9.66
N GLU A 287 -27.20 -1.39 10.14
CA GLU A 287 -26.03 -1.58 9.30
C GLU A 287 -25.83 -3.05 8.91
N ARG A 288 -25.00 -3.28 7.89
CA ARG A 288 -24.54 -4.62 7.55
C ARG A 288 -23.76 -5.24 8.70
N LEU A 289 -23.91 -6.55 8.92
CA LEU A 289 -23.20 -7.24 10.01
C LEU A 289 -21.68 -7.12 9.85
N GLU A 290 -21.19 -7.05 8.61
CA GLU A 290 -19.77 -6.90 8.30
C GLU A 290 -19.17 -5.61 8.85
N PHE A 291 -19.95 -4.53 8.96
CA PHE A 291 -19.48 -3.27 9.52
C PHE A 291 -19.42 -3.27 11.05
N LEU A 292 -20.16 -4.17 11.70
CA LEU A 292 -20.09 -4.36 13.14
C LEU A 292 -18.86 -5.19 13.55
N MET A 293 -18.28 -5.97 12.63
CA MET A 293 -17.13 -6.82 12.95
C MET A 293 -15.89 -5.99 13.34
N PRO A 294 -15.44 -4.99 12.55
CA PRO A 294 -14.34 -4.10 12.97
C PRO A 294 -14.64 -3.40 14.30
N LEU A 295 -15.85 -2.87 14.48
CA LEU A 295 -16.24 -2.16 15.69
C LEU A 295 -16.20 -3.06 16.93
N LEU A 296 -16.72 -4.30 16.85
CA LEU A 296 -16.66 -5.24 17.97
C LEU A 296 -15.23 -5.70 18.28
N ALA A 297 -14.37 -5.83 17.26
CA ALA A 297 -12.95 -6.14 17.46
C ALA A 297 -12.20 -4.98 18.13
N HIS A 298 -12.56 -3.74 17.77
CA HIS A 298 -12.06 -2.51 18.37
C HIS A 298 -12.46 -2.43 19.85
N GLU A 299 -13.77 -2.43 20.14
CA GLU A 299 -14.29 -2.28 21.50
C GLU A 299 -13.89 -3.43 22.44
N ALA A 300 -13.51 -4.58 21.91
CA ALA A 300 -13.00 -5.67 22.72
C ALA A 300 -11.65 -5.34 23.39
N ILE A 301 -10.85 -4.47 22.77
CA ILE A 301 -9.53 -4.06 23.27
C ILE A 301 -9.69 -3.26 24.56
N HIS A 302 -10.61 -2.29 24.58
CA HIS A 302 -10.94 -1.47 25.74
C HIS A 302 -11.49 -2.34 26.87
N CYS A 303 -10.59 -2.80 27.74
CA CYS A 303 -10.91 -3.75 28.78
C CYS A 303 -10.86 -3.09 30.15
N ASP A 304 -9.83 -2.29 30.41
CA ASP A 304 -9.75 -1.49 31.62
C ASP A 304 -10.51 -0.15 31.51
N THR A 305 -10.27 0.77 32.45
CA THR A 305 -10.95 2.09 32.51
C THR A 305 -10.10 3.25 31.98
N PHE A 306 -8.97 2.95 31.32
CA PHE A 306 -7.96 3.92 30.90
C PHE A 306 -7.77 3.88 29.39
N ASP A 307 -8.38 4.83 28.69
CA ASP A 307 -8.18 4.96 27.25
C ASP A 307 -6.97 5.85 26.94
N GLY A 308 -5.98 5.30 26.23
CA GLY A 308 -4.83 6.02 25.71
C GLY A 308 -4.94 6.32 24.22
N ARG A 309 -4.38 7.42 23.73
CA ARG A 309 -4.37 7.70 22.28
C ARG A 309 -3.69 6.60 21.46
N TRP A 310 -2.63 5.99 21.96
CA TRP A 310 -1.93 4.91 21.24
C TRP A 310 -2.72 3.61 21.22
N GLU A 311 -3.55 3.39 22.24
CA GLU A 311 -4.52 2.31 22.24
C GLU A 311 -5.59 2.52 21.18
N GLU A 312 -6.17 3.72 21.08
CA GLU A 312 -7.14 4.05 20.02
C GLU A 312 -6.53 3.92 18.62
N VAL A 313 -5.29 4.39 18.43
CA VAL A 313 -4.58 4.20 17.16
C VAL A 313 -4.40 2.71 16.85
N ALA A 314 -4.04 1.89 17.84
CA ALA A 314 -3.89 0.45 17.65
C ALA A 314 -5.23 -0.25 17.37
N ALA A 315 -6.27 0.05 18.16
CA ALA A 315 -7.61 -0.49 18.00
C ALA A 315 -8.20 -0.12 16.63
N THR A 316 -8.07 1.14 16.22
CA THR A 316 -8.50 1.60 14.89
C THR A 316 -7.63 0.98 13.79
N ALA A 317 -6.33 0.81 13.99
CA ALA A 317 -5.50 0.15 12.98
C ALA A 317 -5.90 -1.32 12.79
N PHE A 318 -6.25 -2.05 13.86
CA PHE A 318 -6.77 -3.41 13.76
C PHE A 318 -8.16 -3.45 13.11
N ASP A 319 -9.05 -2.52 13.43
CA ASP A 319 -10.37 -2.46 12.81
C ASP A 319 -10.27 -2.23 11.29
N SER A 320 -9.37 -1.33 10.87
CA SER A 320 -9.17 -0.94 9.48
C SER A 320 -8.44 -2.03 8.72
N PHE A 321 -7.52 -2.74 9.39
CA PHE A 321 -6.89 -3.94 8.84
C PHE A 321 -7.89 -5.09 8.68
N LEU A 322 -8.83 -5.28 9.62
CA LEU A 322 -9.92 -6.25 9.44
C LEU A 322 -10.81 -5.84 8.27
N TYR A 323 -11.18 -4.55 8.18
CA TYR A 323 -12.00 -4.04 7.09
C TYR A 323 -11.32 -4.18 5.72
N LEU A 324 -10.00 -3.98 5.63
CA LEU A 324 -9.18 -4.25 4.44
C LEU A 324 -9.45 -5.66 3.90
N HIS A 325 -9.43 -6.67 4.77
CA HIS A 325 -9.71 -8.06 4.38
C HIS A 325 -11.18 -8.28 4.00
N LEU A 326 -12.11 -7.63 4.70
CA LEU A 326 -13.54 -7.74 4.41
C LEU A 326 -13.88 -7.15 3.04
N VAL A 327 -13.45 -5.93 2.75
CA VAL A 327 -13.75 -5.25 1.49
C VAL A 327 -13.02 -5.87 0.30
N ALA A 328 -11.84 -6.46 0.52
CA ALA A 328 -11.14 -7.25 -0.50
C ALA A 328 -11.92 -8.51 -0.89
N ALA A 329 -12.59 -9.15 0.06
CA ALA A 329 -13.39 -10.36 -0.21
C ALA A 329 -14.83 -10.04 -0.65
N ILE A 330 -15.39 -8.93 -0.18
CA ILE A 330 -16.79 -8.52 -0.35
C ILE A 330 -16.81 -7.06 -0.87
N PRO A 331 -16.48 -6.82 -2.15
CA PRO A 331 -16.25 -5.47 -2.68
C PRO A 331 -17.47 -4.53 -2.63
N GLU A 332 -18.68 -5.08 -2.51
CA GLU A 332 -19.89 -4.28 -2.34
C GLU A 332 -19.95 -3.52 -1.01
N LEU A 333 -19.14 -3.89 -0.01
CA LEU A 333 -19.03 -3.15 1.25
C LEU A 333 -18.58 -1.70 1.02
N ALA A 334 -17.63 -1.48 0.10
CA ALA A 334 -17.12 -0.16 -0.25
C ALA A 334 -18.20 0.80 -0.76
N ARG A 335 -19.32 0.28 -1.27
CA ARG A 335 -20.38 1.08 -1.93
C ARG A 335 -21.73 0.91 -1.25
N ALA A 336 -21.75 0.54 0.03
CA ALA A 336 -22.99 0.43 0.79
C ALA A 336 -23.69 1.79 0.98
N GLY A 337 -22.96 2.91 0.87
CA GLY A 337 -23.52 4.26 0.95
C GLY A 337 -24.07 4.63 2.33
N THR A 338 -23.66 3.90 3.39
CA THR A 338 -24.06 4.17 4.78
C THR A 338 -23.00 4.98 5.52
N PRO A 339 -23.34 5.66 6.63
CA PRO A 339 -22.37 6.36 7.46
C PRO A 339 -21.19 5.49 7.90
N MET A 340 -21.45 4.23 8.30
CA MET A 340 -20.39 3.33 8.73
C MET A 340 -19.48 2.91 7.56
N ALA A 341 -20.03 2.71 6.36
CA ALA A 341 -19.24 2.45 5.17
C ALA A 341 -18.30 3.64 4.86
N ARG A 342 -18.82 4.88 4.93
CA ARG A 342 -17.99 6.09 4.73
C ARG A 342 -16.84 6.16 5.73
N THR A 343 -17.11 5.94 7.02
CA THR A 343 -16.08 5.94 8.07
C THR A 343 -14.99 4.91 7.77
N LEU A 344 -15.38 3.63 7.62
CA LEU A 344 -14.43 2.53 7.38
C LEU A 344 -13.65 2.71 6.06
N ASN A 345 -14.27 3.23 5.01
CA ASN A 345 -13.59 3.54 3.75
C ASN A 345 -12.55 4.65 3.94
N THR A 346 -12.90 5.70 4.71
CA THR A 346 -12.02 6.83 4.98
C THR A 346 -10.82 6.40 5.82
N ASP A 347 -11.05 5.63 6.89
CA ASP A 347 -9.99 5.12 7.75
C ASP A 347 -9.04 4.19 6.98
N LEU A 348 -9.61 3.32 6.12
CA LEU A 348 -8.82 2.46 5.25
C LEU A 348 -8.01 3.24 4.20
N LEU A 349 -8.53 4.33 3.65
CA LEU A 349 -7.75 5.21 2.77
C LEU A 349 -6.56 5.82 3.52
N ALA A 350 -6.80 6.33 4.74
CA ALA A 350 -5.72 6.88 5.57
C ALA A 350 -4.65 5.81 5.88
N LEU A 351 -5.06 4.57 6.15
CA LEU A 351 -4.17 3.44 6.41
C LEU A 351 -3.34 3.05 5.17
N LEU A 352 -3.95 3.05 3.98
CA LEU A 352 -3.28 2.77 2.69
C LEU A 352 -2.30 3.87 2.26
N ASN A 353 -2.59 5.13 2.62
CA ASN A 353 -1.71 6.26 2.37
C ASN A 353 -0.63 6.43 3.47
N SER A 354 -0.59 5.53 4.45
CA SER A 354 0.37 5.53 5.55
C SER A 354 1.24 4.28 5.47
N GLY A 355 2.39 4.30 6.14
CA GLY A 355 3.35 3.21 6.13
C GLY A 355 4.78 3.71 5.89
N ARG A 356 5.59 3.69 6.95
CA ARG A 356 7.00 4.11 6.86
C ARG A 356 7.91 2.95 6.51
N TRP A 357 7.64 1.76 7.07
CA TRP A 357 8.55 0.61 6.91
C TRP A 357 8.46 -0.05 5.53
N VAL A 358 7.23 -0.22 5.04
CA VAL A 358 6.88 -0.82 3.75
C VAL A 358 5.92 0.14 3.00
N PRO A 359 6.42 1.22 2.36
CA PRO A 359 5.59 2.23 1.70
C PRO A 359 4.61 1.73 0.62
N GLU A 360 4.82 0.53 0.07
CA GLU A 360 3.93 -0.13 -0.89
C GLU A 360 2.80 -0.94 -0.24
N SER A 361 2.67 -0.83 1.08
CA SER A 361 1.72 -1.55 1.92
C SER A 361 0.98 -0.56 2.83
N VAL A 362 0.22 -1.10 3.78
CA VAL A 362 -0.49 -0.31 4.80
C VAL A 362 0.43 0.01 5.99
N GLY A 363 0.10 1.05 6.74
CA GLY A 363 0.74 1.35 8.02
C GLY A 363 0.06 2.47 8.78
N VAL A 364 0.67 2.92 9.88
CA VAL A 364 0.08 3.96 10.74
C VAL A 364 0.88 5.26 10.76
N LEU A 365 2.16 5.20 10.36
CA LEU A 365 3.07 6.34 10.35
C LEU A 365 3.11 7.01 8.96
N PRO A 366 3.61 8.25 8.84
CA PRO A 366 3.72 8.93 7.55
C PRO A 366 4.53 8.12 6.52
N SER A 367 3.99 8.01 5.30
CA SER A 367 4.70 7.41 4.16
C SER A 367 5.59 8.45 3.47
N PRO A 368 6.82 8.12 3.00
CA PRO A 368 7.80 9.11 2.57
C PRO A 368 7.40 10.06 1.43
N LYS A 369 6.45 9.67 0.56
CA LYS A 369 5.95 10.49 -0.57
C LYS A 369 4.50 10.95 -0.36
N VAL A 370 3.97 10.81 0.86
CA VAL A 370 2.60 11.20 1.21
C VAL A 370 2.68 12.33 2.22
N SER A 371 2.13 13.49 1.86
CA SER A 371 2.02 14.65 2.76
C SER A 371 0.59 14.87 3.27
N ASN A 372 -0.37 14.07 2.81
CA ASN A 372 -1.74 14.06 3.31
C ASN A 372 -2.32 12.66 3.09
N ALA A 373 -2.66 11.98 4.17
CA ALA A 373 -3.25 10.64 4.15
C ALA A 373 -4.70 10.64 3.65
N LEU A 374 -5.37 11.80 3.63
CA LEU A 374 -6.73 11.98 3.11
C LEU A 374 -6.79 13.07 2.03
N PRO A 375 -6.20 12.85 0.84
CA PRO A 375 -6.31 13.81 -0.26
C PRO A 375 -7.77 14.08 -0.64
N GLY A 376 -8.11 15.36 -0.85
CA GLY A 376 -9.47 15.78 -1.16
C GLY A 376 -10.40 15.94 0.06
N SER A 377 -9.95 15.60 1.26
CA SER A 377 -10.67 15.89 2.51
C SER A 377 -10.40 17.32 3.00
N THR A 378 -11.34 17.88 3.76
CA THR A 378 -11.15 19.14 4.49
C THR A 378 -10.34 18.97 5.78
N SER A 379 -10.19 17.73 6.26
CA SER A 379 -9.35 17.39 7.41
C SER A 379 -8.02 16.87 6.89
N ALA A 380 -6.94 17.62 7.14
CA ALA A 380 -5.59 17.21 6.77
C ALA A 380 -4.96 16.41 7.92
N ALA A 381 -4.36 15.27 7.56
CA ALA A 381 -3.56 14.45 8.46
C ALA A 381 -2.39 13.88 7.66
N ASP A 382 -1.17 13.91 8.20
CA ASP A 382 0.03 13.41 7.54
C ASP A 382 0.08 11.87 7.54
N SER A 383 -0.72 11.23 8.38
CA SER A 383 -0.79 9.78 8.55
C SER A 383 -2.10 9.32 9.18
N PHE A 384 -2.33 8.01 9.14
CA PHE A 384 -3.44 7.34 9.83
C PHE A 384 -3.42 7.61 11.33
N ALA A 385 -2.26 7.48 12.00
CA ALA A 385 -2.17 7.73 13.44
C ALA A 385 -2.59 9.16 13.79
N GLU A 386 -2.21 10.14 12.97
CA GLU A 386 -2.62 11.52 13.17
C GLU A 386 -4.13 11.70 12.95
N HIS A 387 -4.68 11.12 11.88
CA HIS A 387 -6.12 11.13 11.59
C HIS A 387 -6.93 10.59 12.78
N VAL A 388 -6.53 9.44 13.34
CA VAL A 388 -7.18 8.85 14.51
C VAL A 388 -7.04 9.78 15.73
N VAL A 389 -5.84 10.28 16.03
CA VAL A 389 -5.65 11.20 17.17
C VAL A 389 -6.51 12.46 17.04
N GLN A 390 -6.71 12.99 15.83
CA GLN A 390 -7.60 14.12 15.58
C GLN A 390 -9.07 13.75 15.83
N ALA A 391 -9.51 12.55 15.38
CA ALA A 391 -10.87 12.05 15.60
C ALA A 391 -11.19 11.84 17.09
N TYR A 392 -10.20 11.41 17.88
CA TYR A 392 -10.31 11.16 19.32
C TYR A 392 -9.73 12.30 20.18
N GLY A 393 -9.89 13.56 19.74
CA GLY A 393 -9.33 14.74 20.42
C GLY A 393 -9.77 14.95 21.88
N MET A 394 -10.81 14.25 22.33
CA MET A 394 -11.26 14.24 23.73
C MET A 394 -10.33 13.46 24.67
N ILE A 395 -9.56 12.49 24.17
CA ILE A 395 -8.61 11.72 24.96
C ILE A 395 -7.37 12.56 25.22
N ARG A 396 -7.03 12.71 26.49
CA ARG A 396 -6.00 13.64 26.99
C ARG A 396 -4.65 12.96 27.24
N PHE A 397 -4.63 11.64 27.35
CA PHE A 397 -3.43 10.86 27.68
C PHE A 397 -2.93 10.11 26.45
N ASN A 398 -1.62 10.06 26.28
CA ASN A 398 -1.04 9.34 25.15
C ASN A 398 -0.97 7.83 25.43
N GLU A 399 -0.60 7.47 26.65
CA GLU A 399 -0.28 6.09 27.05
C GLU A 399 -1.36 5.51 27.96
N SER A 400 -1.66 4.23 27.75
CA SER A 400 -2.40 3.33 28.63
C SER A 400 -1.62 2.01 28.74
N PRO A 401 -1.88 1.18 29.78
CA PRO A 401 -1.30 -0.16 29.84
C PRO A 401 -1.64 -0.97 28.60
N THR A 402 -0.67 -1.70 28.04
CA THR A 402 -0.95 -2.55 26.87
C THR A 402 -2.00 -3.61 27.21
N GLU A 403 -3.10 -3.60 26.47
CA GLU A 403 -4.16 -4.58 26.59
C GLU A 403 -3.74 -5.96 26.06
N GLU A 404 -4.01 -7.03 26.81
CA GLU A 404 -3.60 -8.39 26.43
C GLU A 404 -4.32 -8.86 25.16
N LEU A 405 -5.55 -8.40 24.91
CA LEU A 405 -6.21 -8.72 23.64
C LEU A 405 -5.46 -8.13 22.43
N ALA A 406 -4.98 -6.89 22.54
CA ALA A 406 -4.18 -6.27 21.49
C ALA A 406 -2.85 -7.02 21.28
N ARG A 407 -2.26 -7.58 22.36
CA ARG A 407 -1.10 -8.50 22.24
C ARG A 407 -1.46 -9.80 21.53
N GLN A 408 -2.64 -10.37 21.78
CA GLN A 408 -3.10 -11.57 21.06
C GLN A 408 -3.29 -11.33 19.55
N TYR A 409 -3.88 -10.18 19.17
CA TYR A 409 -3.97 -9.77 17.76
C TYR A 409 -2.59 -9.62 17.14
N THR A 410 -1.70 -8.92 17.86
CA THR A 410 -0.31 -8.73 17.47
C THR A 410 0.40 -10.06 17.26
N ARG A 411 0.27 -11.01 18.17
CA ARG A 411 0.91 -12.33 18.08
C ARG A 411 0.50 -13.09 16.83
N ILE A 412 -0.78 -13.05 16.47
CA ILE A 412 -1.30 -13.68 15.26
C ILE A 412 -0.70 -13.02 14.01
N LEU A 413 -0.77 -11.68 13.94
CA LEU A 413 -0.25 -10.93 12.80
C LEU A 413 1.27 -11.03 12.68
N ALA A 414 2.00 -11.06 13.80
CA ALA A 414 3.45 -11.19 13.84
C ALA A 414 3.88 -12.57 13.32
N GLY A 415 3.11 -13.62 13.62
CA GLY A 415 3.30 -14.95 13.04
C GLY A 415 3.17 -14.95 11.51
N VAL A 416 2.21 -14.19 10.96
CA VAL A 416 2.06 -14.01 9.50
C VAL A 416 3.22 -13.19 8.92
N ALA A 417 3.61 -12.11 9.60
CA ALA A 417 4.66 -11.19 9.16
C ALA A 417 6.09 -11.74 9.34
N GLY A 418 6.28 -12.85 10.05
CA GLY A 418 7.60 -13.37 10.42
C GLY A 418 8.35 -12.46 11.40
N LEU A 419 7.62 -11.80 12.30
CA LEU A 419 8.15 -10.86 13.28
C LEU A 419 8.12 -11.43 14.70
N PRO A 420 9.04 -10.99 15.58
CA PRO A 420 8.87 -11.19 17.01
C PRO A 420 7.62 -10.43 17.50
N GLU A 421 6.99 -10.94 18.54
CA GLU A 421 5.93 -10.23 19.26
C GLU A 421 6.49 -8.94 19.86
N GLY A 422 5.76 -7.85 19.68
CA GLY A 422 6.09 -6.52 20.19
C GLY A 422 4.87 -5.90 20.87
N ASP A 423 5.03 -4.64 21.26
CA ASP A 423 3.95 -3.88 21.89
C ASP A 423 3.07 -3.22 20.82
N PRO A 424 1.77 -3.55 20.71
CA PRO A 424 0.86 -2.92 19.74
C PRO A 424 0.75 -1.41 19.90
N PHE A 425 1.01 -0.86 21.09
CA PHE A 425 0.87 0.58 21.33
C PHE A 425 2.16 1.34 20.98
N GLN A 426 3.23 0.64 20.58
CA GLN A 426 4.41 1.26 19.98
C GLN A 426 4.18 1.44 18.48
N LEU A 427 3.82 2.65 18.06
CA LEU A 427 3.44 2.95 16.67
C LEU A 427 4.45 2.49 15.61
N GLY A 428 5.76 2.56 15.90
CA GLY A 428 6.79 2.07 14.97
C GLY A 428 6.77 0.55 14.77
N TYR A 429 6.44 -0.21 15.82
CA TYR A 429 6.25 -1.66 15.71
C TYR A 429 4.93 -1.97 15.00
N LEU A 430 3.84 -1.30 15.36
CA LEU A 430 2.53 -1.46 14.72
C LEU A 430 2.59 -1.17 13.21
N ASP A 431 3.26 -0.08 12.80
CA ASP A 431 3.47 0.29 11.39
C ASP A 431 4.13 -0.84 10.61
N ARG A 432 5.24 -1.38 11.15
CA ARG A 432 5.97 -2.48 10.54
C ARG A 432 5.14 -3.76 10.52
N LEU A 433 4.44 -4.08 11.60
CA LEU A 433 3.61 -5.27 11.74
C LEU A 433 2.54 -5.32 10.65
N LEU A 434 1.74 -4.27 10.51
CA LEU A 434 0.66 -4.22 9.54
C LEU A 434 1.19 -4.23 8.10
N GLY A 435 2.24 -3.45 7.84
CA GLY A 435 2.85 -3.39 6.51
C GLY A 435 3.40 -4.74 6.04
N GLN A 436 3.93 -5.56 6.95
CA GLN A 436 4.45 -6.90 6.63
C GLN A 436 3.41 -8.02 6.72
N ALA A 437 2.34 -7.84 7.50
CA ALA A 437 1.25 -8.81 7.59
C ALA A 437 0.25 -8.71 6.42
N ALA A 438 0.12 -7.53 5.80
CA ALA A 438 -0.79 -7.33 4.68
C ALA A 438 -0.32 -8.07 3.42
N HIS A 439 -1.19 -8.91 2.87
CA HIS A 439 -0.90 -9.61 1.63
C HIS A 439 -1.11 -8.68 0.41
N PRO A 440 -0.16 -8.58 -0.55
CA PRO A 440 -0.27 -7.71 -1.72
C PRO A 440 -1.57 -7.85 -2.52
N ALA A 441 -2.05 -9.08 -2.70
CA ALA A 441 -3.30 -9.34 -3.42
C ALA A 441 -4.54 -8.81 -2.67
N VAL A 442 -4.52 -8.77 -1.33
CA VAL A 442 -5.62 -8.21 -0.52
C VAL A 442 -5.65 -6.70 -0.69
N ILE A 443 -4.48 -6.04 -0.63
CA ILE A 443 -4.35 -4.60 -0.89
C ILE A 443 -4.87 -4.25 -2.29
N ALA A 444 -4.44 -4.99 -3.31
CA ALA A 444 -4.87 -4.75 -4.69
C ALA A 444 -6.40 -4.90 -4.86
N ALA A 445 -7.00 -5.91 -4.24
CA ALA A 445 -8.45 -6.12 -4.26
C ALA A 445 -9.21 -4.99 -3.54
N ALA A 446 -8.71 -4.53 -2.38
CA ALA A 446 -9.32 -3.42 -1.64
C ALA A 446 -9.21 -2.09 -2.40
N VAL A 447 -8.05 -1.78 -2.99
CA VAL A 447 -7.84 -0.62 -3.88
C VAL A 447 -8.86 -0.61 -5.02
N GLN A 448 -9.11 -1.76 -5.63
CA GLN A 448 -10.11 -1.89 -6.68
C GLN A 448 -11.54 -1.69 -6.15
N ALA A 449 -11.89 -2.28 -5.00
CA ALA A 449 -13.20 -2.17 -4.39
C ALA A 449 -13.54 -0.71 -4.03
N LEU A 450 -12.58 0.02 -3.47
CA LEU A 450 -12.67 1.42 -3.07
C LEU A 450 -12.52 2.42 -4.23
N ARG A 451 -12.29 1.94 -5.47
CA ARG A 451 -12.09 2.81 -6.65
C ARG A 451 -11.01 3.86 -6.42
N LEU A 452 -9.87 3.45 -5.86
CA LEU A 452 -8.77 4.37 -5.60
C LEU A 452 -7.90 4.56 -6.85
N ALA A 453 -7.31 5.75 -6.99
CA ALA A 453 -6.21 6.02 -7.91
C ALA A 453 -5.18 6.95 -7.27
N PRO A 454 -3.95 7.01 -7.81
CA PRO A 454 -2.96 8.01 -7.37
C PRO A 454 -3.53 9.42 -7.43
N ALA A 455 -3.31 10.19 -6.37
CA ALA A 455 -3.60 11.61 -6.32
C ALA A 455 -2.64 12.38 -7.26
N PRO A 456 -3.09 13.50 -7.84
CA PRO A 456 -2.32 14.26 -8.83
C PRO A 456 -1.05 14.92 -8.28
#